data_AF-A0A2D7I9T8-F1
#
_entry.id   AF-A0A2D7I9T8-F1
#
_cell.length_a   1.000
_cell.length_b   1.000
_cell.length_c   1.000
_cell.angle_alpha   90.00
_cell.angle_beta   90.00
_cell.angle_gamma   90.00
#
_symmetry.space_group_name_H-M   'P 1'
#
loop_
_entity.id
_entity.type
_entity.pdbx_description
1 polymer ?
#
loop_
_entity_poly.entity_id
_entity_poly.type
_entity_poly.pdbx_seq_one_letter_code
_entity_poly.pdbx_strand_id
1 'polypeptide(L)'
;MKRITSFLSAFLLVSCNSGDPQFGTISSDLQPQTSSTRVLKTKVIDGYISGANIFIDLNWNLTQDTNEPSAYEDTENNEYYFEIDDFSSIVDFTVECARDRPRVAEIPVGAVDSERGTVEDQYEMYFFPYYGSTGEQGEYRANVTPLTSLFMSYISDNLGNPSIEDTNGCQTEANNIGEVVIDKVLE
;
A
#
# COMPACT_ATOMS: atom_id res chain seq x y z
N MET A 1 65.58 42.34 -44.51
CA MET A 1 66.72 41.59 -43.93
C MET A 1 66.55 41.52 -42.42
N LYS A 2 66.87 40.35 -41.83
CA LYS A 2 66.87 39.99 -40.39
C LYS A 2 65.50 39.71 -39.77
N ARG A 3 65.30 38.68 -38.96
CA ARG A 3 65.91 37.34 -38.75
C ARG A 3 64.87 36.68 -37.84
N ILE A 4 64.29 35.56 -38.26
CA ILE A 4 63.30 34.81 -37.47
C ILE A 4 64.07 34.01 -36.43
N THR A 5 63.76 34.21 -35.15
CA THR A 5 64.17 33.31 -34.06
C THR A 5 62.93 32.72 -33.43
N SER A 6 62.77 31.40 -33.66
CA SER A 6 61.80 30.55 -33.00
C SER A 6 62.21 30.33 -31.55
N PHE A 7 61.28 30.53 -30.61
CA PHE A 7 61.35 29.98 -29.26
C PHE A 7 60.02 29.30 -28.97
N LEU A 8 60.09 27.97 -28.88
CA LEU A 8 59.03 27.06 -28.47
C LEU A 8 58.87 27.21 -26.95
N SER A 9 57.66 27.52 -26.47
CA SER A 9 57.34 27.46 -25.05
C SER A 9 55.97 26.81 -24.85
N ALA A 10 55.93 25.86 -23.94
CA ALA A 10 54.87 24.87 -23.75
C ALA A 10 53.62 25.47 -23.09
N PHE A 11 52.45 25.03 -23.57
CA PHE A 11 51.14 25.33 -23.00
C PHE A 11 50.87 24.48 -21.75
N LEU A 12 50.59 25.13 -20.62
CA LEU A 12 49.83 24.58 -19.52
C LEU A 12 48.54 25.41 -19.41
N LEU A 13 47.39 24.80 -19.64
CA LEU A 13 46.08 25.43 -19.50
C LEU A 13 45.51 25.08 -18.12
N VAL A 14 45.22 26.13 -17.34
CA VAL A 14 44.27 26.14 -16.23
C VAL A 14 43.31 27.29 -16.50
N SER A 15 42.00 27.03 -16.45
CA SER A 15 40.92 28.02 -16.32
C SER A 15 39.74 27.34 -15.63
N CYS A 16 38.74 28.00 -15.02
CA CYS A 16 38.37 29.42 -14.86
C CYS A 16 37.33 29.40 -13.70
N ASN A 17 37.49 30.16 -12.61
CA ASN A 17 37.02 31.54 -12.35
C ASN A 17 35.68 31.63 -11.59
N SER A 18 35.68 32.51 -10.59
CA SER A 18 34.60 32.87 -9.66
C SER A 18 34.01 34.24 -10.03
N GLY A 19 32.72 34.47 -9.75
CA GLY A 19 32.08 35.80 -9.78
C GLY A 19 30.57 35.76 -9.47
N ASP A 20 30.11 36.65 -8.59
CA ASP A 20 28.76 36.84 -8.00
C ASP A 20 28.38 38.35 -8.12
N PRO A 21 27.19 38.90 -7.77
CA PRO A 21 25.76 38.53 -7.91
C PRO A 21 24.92 39.61 -8.68
N GLN A 22 23.74 39.27 -9.25
CA GLN A 22 22.51 40.11 -9.22
C GLN A 22 21.27 39.46 -9.88
N PHE A 23 20.21 39.34 -9.05
CA PHE A 23 18.76 39.49 -9.32
C PHE A 23 18.21 39.24 -10.75
N GLY A 24 17.41 38.16 -10.88
CA GLY A 24 16.52 37.91 -12.01
C GLY A 24 15.59 36.72 -11.70
N THR A 25 14.29 37.01 -11.56
CA THR A 25 13.18 36.09 -11.31
C THR A 25 13.13 34.90 -12.27
N ILE A 26 13.09 33.69 -11.71
CA ILE A 26 12.53 32.49 -12.35
C ILE A 26 11.52 31.89 -11.37
N SER A 27 10.23 31.96 -11.72
CA SER A 27 9.21 31.06 -11.20
C SER A 27 9.61 29.64 -11.58
N SER A 28 10.33 28.99 -10.68
CA SER A 28 10.37 27.54 -10.59
C SER A 28 9.15 27.17 -9.78
N ASP A 29 8.07 26.83 -10.46
CA ASP A 29 6.93 26.14 -9.90
C ASP A 29 7.44 24.83 -9.26
N LEU A 30 7.85 24.92 -8.00
CA LEU A 30 7.99 23.76 -7.13
C LEU A 30 6.56 23.39 -6.73
N GLN A 31 5.82 22.85 -7.67
CA GLN A 31 4.66 22.07 -7.35
C GLN A 31 5.17 20.91 -6.48
N PRO A 32 4.68 20.72 -5.25
CA PRO A 32 5.01 19.52 -4.51
C PRO A 32 4.48 18.35 -5.33
N GLN A 33 5.38 17.53 -5.89
CA GLN A 33 5.01 16.17 -6.24
C GLN A 33 4.73 15.45 -4.92
N THR A 34 3.47 15.50 -4.48
CA THR A 34 2.94 14.52 -3.55
C THR A 34 2.93 13.20 -4.32
N SER A 35 4.01 12.43 -4.23
CA SER A 35 3.94 11.01 -4.61
C SER A 35 3.06 10.35 -3.54
N SER A 36 1.75 10.29 -3.75
CA SER A 36 0.93 9.41 -2.92
C SER A 36 1.42 7.99 -3.17
N THR A 37 2.05 7.41 -2.16
CA THR A 37 2.61 6.06 -2.26
C THR A 37 1.43 5.12 -2.08
N ARG A 38 0.90 4.60 -3.19
CA ARG A 38 -0.13 3.56 -3.16
C ARG A 38 0.44 2.31 -2.51
N VAL A 39 -0.22 1.81 -1.47
CA VAL A 39 0.21 0.64 -0.69
C VAL A 39 -0.92 -0.37 -0.56
N LEU A 40 -0.58 -1.56 -0.06
CA LEU A 40 -1.53 -2.57 0.42
C LEU A 40 -2.60 -2.94 -0.63
N LYS A 41 -2.15 -3.05 -1.88
CA LYS A 41 -3.02 -3.28 -3.03
C LYS A 41 -3.85 -4.55 -2.86
N THR A 42 -5.11 -4.48 -3.21
CA THR A 42 -6.05 -5.60 -3.02
C THR A 42 -6.82 -5.87 -4.31
N LYS A 43 -6.91 -7.14 -4.71
CA LYS A 43 -7.80 -7.59 -5.76
C LYS A 43 -8.97 -8.33 -5.15
N VAL A 44 -10.18 -8.02 -5.58
CA VAL A 44 -11.41 -8.71 -5.19
C VAL A 44 -11.85 -9.59 -6.35
N ILE A 45 -11.83 -10.91 -6.16
CA ILE A 45 -11.91 -11.87 -7.26
C ILE A 45 -12.97 -12.94 -6.97
N ASP A 46 -14.17 -12.72 -7.51
CA ASP A 46 -15.20 -13.73 -7.78
C ASP A 46 -15.73 -13.46 -9.19
N GLY A 47 -14.83 -13.45 -10.18
CA GLY A 47 -14.89 -12.45 -11.26
C GLY A 47 -14.49 -11.09 -10.68
N TYR A 48 -13.61 -10.33 -11.34
CA TYR A 48 -13.13 -9.07 -10.75
C TYR A 48 -14.31 -8.18 -10.32
N ILE A 49 -14.34 -7.79 -9.05
CA ILE A 49 -15.45 -7.01 -8.47
C ILE A 49 -15.09 -5.52 -8.46
N SER A 50 -15.94 -4.72 -9.09
CA SER A 50 -15.91 -3.25 -9.05
C SER A 50 -17.00 -2.70 -8.13
N GLY A 51 -16.70 -1.64 -7.36
CA GLY A 51 -17.63 -1.02 -6.42
C GLY A 51 -17.75 -1.69 -5.04
N ALA A 52 -16.74 -2.47 -4.63
CA ALA A 52 -16.67 -3.02 -3.27
C ALA A 52 -16.05 -2.01 -2.28
N ASN A 53 -16.42 -2.10 -1.00
CA ASN A 53 -15.74 -1.41 0.10
C ASN A 53 -14.67 -2.34 0.68
N ILE A 54 -13.41 -1.90 0.71
CA ILE A 54 -12.29 -2.71 1.21
C ILE A 54 -11.66 -1.99 2.38
N PHE A 55 -11.48 -2.69 3.49
CA PHE A 55 -10.73 -2.19 4.63
C PHE A 55 -9.75 -3.25 5.14
N ILE A 56 -8.77 -2.77 5.90
CA ILE A 56 -7.83 -3.62 6.64
C ILE A 56 -8.30 -3.60 8.08
N ASP A 57 -8.66 -4.77 8.60
CA ASP A 57 -9.12 -4.98 9.97
C ASP A 57 -7.92 -5.02 10.92
N LEU A 58 -7.58 -3.86 11.47
CA LEU A 58 -6.35 -3.65 12.22
C LEU A 58 -6.43 -4.22 13.65
N ASN A 59 -7.63 -4.30 14.22
CA ASN A 59 -7.86 -4.77 15.59
C ASN A 59 -8.46 -6.17 15.70
N TRP A 60 -8.58 -6.90 14.57
CA TRP A 60 -9.01 -8.30 14.53
C TRP A 60 -10.48 -8.54 14.90
N ASN A 61 -11.35 -7.56 14.73
CA ASN A 61 -12.79 -7.68 15.00
C ASN A 61 -13.62 -7.93 13.72
N LEU A 62 -12.98 -7.91 12.54
CA LEU A 62 -13.55 -8.11 11.21
C LEU A 62 -14.64 -7.10 10.83
N THR A 63 -14.67 -5.95 11.49
CA THR A 63 -15.66 -4.89 11.30
C THR A 63 -14.92 -3.60 11.02
N GLN A 64 -15.36 -2.83 10.02
CA GLN A 64 -14.69 -1.56 9.73
C GLN A 64 -14.91 -0.56 10.89
N ASP A 65 -13.82 -0.19 11.54
CA ASP A 65 -13.83 0.81 12.60
C ASP A 65 -13.55 2.24 12.08
N THR A 66 -13.74 3.23 12.96
CA THR A 66 -13.64 4.67 12.58
C THR A 66 -12.26 5.03 12.04
N ASN A 67 -11.19 4.41 12.54
CA ASN A 67 -9.82 4.68 12.12
C ASN A 67 -9.29 3.69 11.08
N GLU A 68 -10.14 2.82 10.53
CA GLU A 68 -9.79 1.88 9.47
C GLU A 68 -10.26 2.41 8.12
N PRO A 69 -9.37 2.98 7.30
CA PRO A 69 -9.78 3.62 6.06
C PRO A 69 -10.33 2.62 5.06
N SER A 70 -11.22 3.11 4.20
CA SER A 70 -11.62 2.39 2.98
C SER A 70 -10.57 2.58 1.90
N ALA A 71 -10.33 1.54 1.11
CA ALA A 71 -9.46 1.61 -0.05
C ALA A 71 -10.08 2.45 -1.17
N TYR A 72 -9.23 3.06 -1.98
CA TYR A 72 -9.58 3.63 -3.27
C TYR A 72 -9.63 2.54 -4.34
N GLU A 73 -10.54 2.68 -5.30
CA GLU A 73 -10.65 1.77 -6.44
C GLU A 73 -9.88 2.28 -7.65
N ASP A 74 -9.09 1.39 -8.27
CA ASP A 74 -8.46 1.56 -9.58
C ASP A 74 -9.12 0.61 -10.58
N THR A 75 -10.16 1.11 -11.24
CA THR A 75 -10.95 0.36 -12.22
C THR A 75 -10.15 -0.03 -13.47
N GLU A 76 -9.06 0.69 -13.79
CA GLU A 76 -8.24 0.40 -14.96
C GLU A 76 -7.41 -0.88 -14.76
N ASN A 77 -6.93 -1.09 -13.53
CA ASN A 77 -6.09 -2.23 -13.16
C ASN A 77 -6.86 -3.36 -12.43
N ASN A 78 -8.15 -3.16 -12.16
CA ASN A 78 -8.99 -4.05 -11.36
C ASN A 78 -8.35 -4.32 -9.98
N GLU A 79 -7.93 -3.24 -9.32
CA GLU A 79 -7.31 -3.28 -8.00
C GLU A 79 -7.85 -2.17 -7.10
N TYR A 80 -7.73 -2.37 -5.80
CA TYR A 80 -7.96 -1.38 -4.77
C TYR A 80 -6.63 -1.04 -4.11
N TYR A 81 -6.47 0.16 -3.57
CA TYR A 81 -5.24 0.59 -2.91
C TYR A 81 -5.53 1.56 -1.77
N PHE A 82 -4.56 1.69 -0.87
CA PHE A 82 -4.59 2.68 0.19
C PHE A 82 -3.47 3.70 -0.01
N GLU A 83 -3.62 4.88 0.58
CA GLU A 83 -2.53 5.84 0.73
C GLU A 83 -2.00 5.79 2.16
N ILE A 84 -0.68 5.95 2.33
CA ILE A 84 -0.06 5.85 3.66
C ILE A 84 -0.68 6.86 4.65
N ASP A 85 -1.04 8.05 4.17
CA ASP A 85 -1.60 9.12 5.01
C ASP A 85 -2.99 8.79 5.57
N ASP A 86 -3.72 7.85 4.95
CA ASP A 86 -5.03 7.39 5.43
C ASP A 86 -4.93 6.72 6.82
N PHE A 87 -3.75 6.18 7.17
CA PHE A 87 -3.50 5.49 8.44
C PHE A 87 -2.90 6.41 9.52
N SER A 88 -2.98 7.72 9.35
CA SER A 88 -2.39 8.69 10.29
C SER A 88 -2.94 8.63 11.73
N SER A 89 -4.12 8.03 11.93
CA SER A 89 -4.70 7.77 13.26
C SER A 89 -4.17 6.51 13.96
N ILE A 90 -3.42 5.66 13.26
CA ILE A 90 -2.94 4.38 13.78
C ILE A 90 -1.60 4.58 14.50
N VAL A 91 -1.55 4.17 15.77
CA VAL A 91 -0.35 4.30 16.61
C VAL A 91 0.72 3.32 16.13
N ASP A 92 1.92 3.85 15.85
CA ASP A 92 3.08 3.10 15.34
C ASP A 92 2.81 2.34 14.03
N PHE A 93 2.00 2.93 13.14
CA PHE A 93 1.71 2.35 11.84
C PHE A 93 2.97 2.02 11.04
N THR A 94 2.99 0.81 10.48
CA THR A 94 3.90 0.41 9.42
C THR A 94 3.11 -0.34 8.36
N VAL A 95 3.59 -0.30 7.11
CA VAL A 95 2.93 -1.05 6.03
C VAL A 95 3.01 -2.56 6.30
N GLU A 96 4.08 -3.02 6.94
CA GLU A 96 4.26 -4.41 7.36
C GLU A 96 3.23 -4.83 8.40
N CYS A 97 2.92 -3.98 9.39
CA CYS A 97 1.87 -4.26 10.35
C CYS A 97 0.51 -4.46 9.65
N ALA A 98 0.10 -3.50 8.82
CA ALA A 98 -1.19 -3.58 8.12
C ALA A 98 -1.23 -4.69 7.07
N ARG A 99 -0.07 -5.06 6.50
CA ARG A 99 0.06 -6.26 5.66
C ARG A 99 -0.31 -7.51 6.44
N ASP A 100 0.04 -7.60 7.71
CA ASP A 100 -0.19 -8.76 8.57
C ASP A 100 -1.57 -8.71 9.25
N ARG A 101 -2.55 -8.08 8.59
CA ARG A 101 -3.94 -7.98 9.04
C ARG A 101 -4.91 -8.53 7.99
N PRO A 102 -6.11 -8.96 8.40
CA PRO A 102 -7.15 -9.37 7.47
C PRO A 102 -7.51 -8.22 6.52
N ARG A 103 -7.86 -8.58 5.28
CA ARG A 103 -8.60 -7.67 4.40
C ARG A 103 -10.03 -8.18 4.32
N VAL A 104 -10.96 -7.27 4.53
CA VAL A 104 -12.38 -7.54 4.36
C VAL A 104 -12.83 -6.77 3.13
N ALA A 105 -13.48 -7.48 2.21
CA ALA A 105 -14.21 -6.89 1.11
C ALA A 105 -15.69 -7.01 1.42
N GLU A 106 -16.37 -5.87 1.54
CA GLU A 106 -17.82 -5.79 1.58
C GLU A 106 -18.32 -5.49 0.17
N ILE A 107 -19.13 -6.39 -0.38
CA ILE A 107 -19.67 -6.28 -1.73
C ILE A 107 -21.13 -5.84 -1.59
N PRO A 108 -21.46 -4.56 -1.84
CA PRO A 108 -22.83 -4.07 -1.74
C PRO A 108 -23.65 -4.47 -2.98
N VAL A 109 -24.99 -4.41 -2.83
CA VAL A 109 -25.90 -4.45 -3.98
C VAL A 109 -25.55 -3.32 -4.95
N GLY A 110 -25.45 -3.63 -6.24
CA GLY A 110 -25.06 -2.69 -7.28
C GLY A 110 -23.59 -2.68 -7.63
N ALA A 111 -22.73 -3.39 -6.87
CA ALA A 111 -21.38 -3.72 -7.32
C ALA A 111 -21.42 -4.57 -8.61
N VAL A 112 -20.31 -4.64 -9.34
CA VAL A 112 -20.24 -5.34 -10.64
C VAL A 112 -19.19 -6.45 -10.59
N ASP A 113 -19.64 -7.68 -10.77
CA ASP A 113 -18.82 -8.85 -11.07
C ASP A 113 -18.56 -8.91 -12.58
N SER A 114 -17.29 -8.91 -12.98
CA SER A 114 -16.89 -8.91 -14.39
C SER A 114 -17.38 -10.13 -15.19
N GLU A 115 -17.72 -11.24 -14.52
CA GLU A 115 -18.20 -12.49 -15.13
C GLU A 115 -19.73 -12.63 -15.03
N ARG A 116 -20.33 -12.22 -13.91
CA ARG A 116 -21.78 -12.42 -13.65
C ARG A 116 -22.63 -11.16 -13.78
N GLY A 117 -22.04 -9.98 -13.87
CA GLY A 117 -22.74 -8.70 -13.96
C GLY A 117 -23.05 -8.11 -12.58
N THR A 118 -24.18 -7.42 -12.46
CA THR A 118 -24.53 -6.71 -11.22
C THR A 118 -24.79 -7.67 -10.07
N VAL A 119 -24.27 -7.30 -8.89
CA VAL A 119 -24.51 -8.00 -7.62
C VAL A 119 -25.89 -7.62 -7.09
N GLU A 120 -26.76 -8.62 -6.93
CA GLU A 120 -28.15 -8.46 -6.48
C GLU A 120 -28.31 -8.64 -4.96
N ASP A 121 -27.40 -9.38 -4.32
CA ASP A 121 -27.40 -9.64 -2.88
C ASP A 121 -26.03 -9.26 -2.30
N GLN A 122 -26.01 -8.51 -1.19
CA GLN A 122 -24.75 -8.15 -0.55
C GLN A 122 -24.06 -9.37 0.08
N TYR A 123 -22.74 -9.39 0.06
CA TYR A 123 -21.94 -10.42 0.73
C TYR A 123 -20.55 -9.88 1.09
N GLU A 124 -19.85 -10.63 1.92
CA GLU A 124 -18.49 -10.30 2.33
C GLU A 124 -17.52 -11.40 1.90
N MET A 125 -16.29 -10.99 1.60
CA MET A 125 -15.18 -11.89 1.36
C MET A 125 -13.99 -11.48 2.20
N TYR A 126 -13.20 -12.48 2.60
CA TYR A 126 -12.11 -12.31 3.55
C TYR A 126 -10.80 -12.81 2.95
N PHE A 127 -9.73 -12.10 3.27
CA PHE A 127 -8.37 -12.57 3.11
C PHE A 127 -7.70 -12.52 4.48
N PHE A 128 -7.12 -13.65 4.90
CA PHE A 128 -6.27 -13.71 6.08
C PHE A 128 -4.81 -13.58 5.67
N PRO A 129 -4.02 -12.83 6.45
CA PRO A 129 -2.63 -12.57 6.11
C PRO A 129 -1.88 -13.90 6.03
N TYR A 130 -1.39 -14.17 4.83
CA TYR A 130 -0.43 -15.21 4.57
C TYR A 130 0.50 -14.73 3.46
N TYR A 131 1.75 -14.49 3.84
CA TYR A 131 2.79 -14.08 2.92
C TYR A 131 3.87 -15.14 2.94
N GLY A 132 3.74 -16.14 2.05
CA GLY A 132 4.85 -17.01 1.73
C GLY A 132 6.06 -16.17 1.27
N SER A 133 7.27 -16.69 1.47
CA SER A 133 8.54 -15.97 1.30
C SER A 133 8.86 -15.47 -0.13
N THR A 134 7.91 -15.43 -1.06
CA THR A 134 8.13 -15.14 -2.49
C THR A 134 6.92 -14.44 -3.13
N GLY A 135 6.80 -13.14 -2.91
CA GLY A 135 6.24 -12.22 -3.90
C GLY A 135 7.38 -11.36 -4.44
N GLU A 136 7.45 -11.11 -5.75
CA GLU A 136 8.41 -10.14 -6.29
C GLU A 136 8.28 -8.79 -5.57
N GLN A 137 9.44 -8.18 -5.33
CA GLN A 137 9.65 -7.11 -4.36
C GLN A 137 8.68 -5.92 -4.52
N GLY A 138 8.05 -5.53 -3.42
CA GLY A 138 7.66 -4.13 -3.18
C GLY A 138 6.16 -3.82 -3.15
N GLU A 139 5.28 -4.73 -3.57
CA GLU A 139 3.83 -4.50 -3.49
C GLU A 139 3.17 -5.57 -2.59
N TYR A 140 2.86 -5.20 -1.36
CA TYR A 140 2.09 -6.01 -0.42
C TYR A 140 0.66 -6.23 -0.93
N ARG A 141 0.50 -7.20 -1.83
CA ARG A 141 -0.78 -7.50 -2.49
C ARG A 141 -1.62 -8.49 -1.68
N ALA A 142 -2.94 -8.32 -1.70
CA ALA A 142 -3.90 -9.30 -1.20
C ALA A 142 -4.88 -9.67 -2.32
N ASN A 143 -5.25 -10.95 -2.39
CA ASN A 143 -6.31 -11.42 -3.29
C ASN A 143 -7.46 -11.91 -2.41
N VAL A 144 -8.49 -11.08 -2.27
CA VAL A 144 -9.72 -11.43 -1.56
C VAL A 144 -10.62 -12.19 -2.52
N THR A 145 -10.92 -13.45 -2.19
CA THR A 145 -11.63 -14.39 -3.06
C THR A 145 -12.62 -15.25 -2.26
N PRO A 146 -13.58 -15.94 -2.89
CA PRO A 146 -14.40 -16.93 -2.20
C PRO A 146 -13.55 -18.04 -1.56
N LEU A 147 -12.43 -18.42 -2.18
CA LEU A 147 -11.52 -19.43 -1.65
C LEU A 147 -10.82 -18.97 -0.36
N THR A 148 -10.31 -17.74 -0.34
CA THR A 148 -9.66 -17.19 0.87
C THR A 148 -10.67 -17.01 2.01
N SER A 149 -11.94 -16.79 1.67
CA SER A 149 -13.04 -16.71 2.63
C SER A 149 -13.35 -18.04 3.30
N LEU A 150 -13.03 -19.20 2.68
CA LEU A 150 -13.23 -20.51 3.32
C LEU A 150 -12.39 -20.69 4.59
N PHE A 151 -11.25 -20.00 4.68
CA PHE A 151 -10.37 -20.05 5.85
C PHE A 151 -10.96 -19.38 7.08
N MET A 152 -12.02 -18.55 6.94
CA MET A 152 -12.75 -17.96 8.07
C MET A 152 -13.11 -19.00 9.14
N SER A 153 -13.70 -20.10 8.71
CA SER A 153 -14.13 -21.18 9.60
C SER A 153 -12.97 -21.83 10.35
N TYR A 154 -11.78 -21.81 9.76
CA TYR A 154 -10.58 -22.43 10.33
C TYR A 154 -9.83 -21.51 11.29
N ILE A 155 -9.85 -20.20 11.03
CA ILE A 155 -9.12 -19.20 11.82
C ILE A 155 -9.99 -18.51 12.88
N SER A 156 -11.32 -18.57 12.79
CA SER A 156 -12.24 -17.87 13.70
C SER A 156 -11.97 -18.12 15.19
N ASP A 157 -11.66 -19.37 15.57
CA ASP A 157 -11.30 -19.73 16.95
C ASP A 157 -10.00 -19.07 17.43
N ASN A 158 -9.10 -18.69 16.51
CA ASN A 158 -7.81 -18.06 16.80
C ASN A 158 -7.92 -16.54 16.95
N LEU A 159 -9.01 -15.92 16.48
CA LEU A 159 -9.21 -14.47 16.64
C LEU A 159 -9.51 -14.11 18.10
N GLY A 160 -10.13 -15.01 18.86
CA GLY A 160 -10.27 -14.88 20.32
C GLY A 160 -11.17 -13.74 20.82
N ASN A 161 -11.93 -13.09 19.92
CA ASN A 161 -12.73 -11.89 20.19
C ASN A 161 -11.92 -10.81 20.93
N PRO A 162 -10.92 -10.22 20.25
CA PRO A 162 -9.99 -9.29 20.86
C PRO A 162 -10.70 -8.00 21.27
N SER A 163 -10.21 -7.39 22.35
CA SER A 163 -10.68 -6.08 22.82
C SER A 163 -9.58 -5.04 22.58
N ILE A 164 -9.19 -4.90 21.31
CA ILE A 164 -8.12 -3.99 20.87
C ILE A 164 -8.79 -2.75 20.28
N GLU A 165 -8.39 -1.56 20.73
CA GLU A 165 -8.81 -0.31 20.09
C GLU A 165 -8.28 -0.26 18.65
N ASP A 166 -9.09 0.19 17.70
CA ASP A 166 -8.73 0.30 16.27
C ASP A 166 -7.41 1.05 16.03
N THR A 167 -7.18 2.14 16.77
CA THR A 167 -5.92 2.91 16.74
C THR A 167 -4.69 2.14 17.22
N ASN A 168 -4.85 1.09 18.03
CA ASN A 168 -3.78 0.25 18.55
C ASN A 168 -3.48 -0.96 17.66
N GLY A 169 -4.00 -0.98 16.44
CA GLY A 169 -3.88 -2.09 15.51
C GLY A 169 -2.46 -2.53 15.15
N CYS A 170 -1.42 -1.71 15.43
CA CYS A 170 -0.01 -2.08 15.23
C CYS A 170 0.78 -2.32 16.52
N GLN A 171 0.10 -2.38 17.66
CA GLN A 171 0.70 -2.65 18.96
C GLN A 171 0.89 -4.15 19.19
N THR A 172 1.60 -4.49 20.28
CA THR A 172 1.99 -5.86 20.61
C THR A 172 0.83 -6.85 20.63
N GLU A 173 -0.32 -6.48 21.18
CA GLU A 173 -1.47 -7.40 21.28
C GLU A 173 -2.00 -7.80 19.90
N ALA A 174 -2.23 -6.83 19.01
CA ALA A 174 -2.66 -7.07 17.63
C ALA A 174 -1.61 -7.84 16.82
N ASN A 175 -0.32 -7.53 17.02
CA ASN A 175 0.77 -8.23 16.33
C ASN A 175 0.85 -9.71 16.74
N ASN A 176 0.67 -10.02 18.02
CA ASN A 176 0.70 -11.41 18.51
C ASN A 176 -0.43 -12.25 17.88
N ILE A 177 -1.63 -11.68 17.70
CA ILE A 177 -2.72 -12.37 16.98
C ILE A 177 -2.32 -12.61 15.52
N GLY A 178 -1.68 -11.63 14.88
CA GLY A 178 -1.15 -11.77 13.52
C GLY A 178 -0.18 -12.93 13.37
N GLU A 179 0.78 -13.06 14.29
CA GLU A 179 1.71 -14.19 14.30
C GLU A 179 0.98 -15.54 14.39
N VAL A 180 0.01 -15.66 15.31
CA VAL A 180 -0.80 -16.89 15.48
C VAL A 180 -1.61 -17.21 14.23
N VAL A 181 -2.26 -16.22 13.62
CA VAL A 181 -3.08 -16.42 12.41
C VAL A 181 -2.21 -16.80 11.22
N ILE A 182 -1.07 -16.14 11.02
CA ILE A 182 -0.14 -16.45 9.93
C ILE A 182 0.38 -17.89 10.06
N ASP A 183 0.80 -18.28 11.27
CA ASP A 183 1.25 -19.65 11.54
C ASP A 183 0.13 -20.65 11.28
N LYS A 184 -1.10 -20.33 11.66
CA LYS A 184 -2.26 -21.21 11.45
C LYS A 184 -2.59 -21.42 9.98
N VAL A 185 -2.55 -20.38 9.16
CA VAL A 185 -2.80 -20.47 7.71
C VAL A 185 -1.71 -21.30 7.00
N LEU A 186 -0.52 -21.42 7.61
CA LEU A 186 0.62 -22.17 7.11
C LEU A 186 0.64 -23.67 7.45
N GLU A 187 -0.21 -24.13 8.38
CA GLU A 187 -0.34 -25.54 8.78
C GLU A 187 -1.01 -26.43 7.72
#